data_AF-C4JN69-F1
#
_entry.id   AF-C4JN69-F1
#
_cell.length_a   1.000
_cell.length_b   1.000
_cell.length_c   1.000
_cell.angle_alpha   90.00
_cell.angle_beta   90.00
_cell.angle_gamma   90.00
#
_symmetry.space_group_name_H-M   'P 1'
#
loop_
_entity.id
_entity.type
_entity.pdbx_description
1 polymer ?
#
loop_
_entity_poly.entity_id
_entity_poly.type
_entity_poly.pdbx_seq_one_letter_code
_entity_poly.pdbx_strand_id
1 'polypeptide(L)'
;MTFMGSMKNSLLSRTTENNISLAILKFDFSLFKVEAPVEFEPLGSALSCRRRDEAENGPQHQTARRLAALQHEPESHQYNWMNSVFNQSPPTPPDLPPLPINATKKAYYNAGERVYYVPRGASEWRTGVISTKNSSTIISIVIDDVPGNEEDVRTEYIRKLA
;
A
#
# COMPACT_ATOMS: atom_id res chain seq x y z
N MET A 1 -42.91 -45.24 -38.58
CA MET A 1 -41.55 -44.84 -38.98
C MET A 1 -41.65 -44.04 -40.26
N THR A 2 -41.33 -42.75 -40.23
CA THR A 2 -40.69 -41.95 -41.32
C THR A 2 -40.25 -40.64 -40.69
N PHE A 3 -38.94 -40.46 -40.63
CA PHE A 3 -38.24 -39.25 -40.22
C PHE A 3 -38.06 -38.41 -41.49
N MET A 4 -38.64 -37.20 -41.56
CA MET A 4 -38.37 -36.26 -42.64
C MET A 4 -38.09 -34.89 -42.05
N GLY A 5 -36.81 -34.53 -42.06
CA GLY A 5 -36.27 -33.31 -41.51
C GLY A 5 -36.72 -32.06 -42.27
N SER A 6 -36.93 -30.99 -41.52
CA SER A 6 -36.98 -29.65 -42.08
C SER A 6 -35.55 -29.11 -42.17
N MET A 7 -34.92 -29.27 -43.34
CA MET A 7 -33.84 -28.38 -43.74
C MET A 7 -34.47 -27.04 -44.11
N LYS A 8 -34.44 -26.08 -43.17
CA LYS A 8 -34.57 -24.67 -43.53
C LYS A 8 -33.18 -24.15 -43.81
N ASN A 9 -32.81 -24.19 -45.10
CA ASN A 9 -31.79 -23.33 -45.66
C ASN A 9 -32.17 -21.88 -45.33
N SER A 10 -31.54 -21.28 -44.31
CA SER A 10 -31.28 -19.84 -44.32
C SER A 10 -29.85 -19.60 -44.80
N LEU A 11 -29.59 -20.07 -46.03
CA LEU A 11 -28.69 -19.35 -46.91
C LEU A 11 -29.32 -17.97 -47.09
N LEU A 12 -28.58 -16.90 -46.74
CA LEU A 12 -28.94 -15.48 -46.84
C LEU A 12 -29.67 -14.88 -45.63
N SER A 13 -28.96 -14.76 -44.50
CA SER A 13 -29.02 -13.50 -43.74
C SER A 13 -27.60 -12.99 -43.54
N ARG A 14 -27.09 -12.31 -44.56
CA ARG A 14 -25.94 -11.41 -44.45
C ARG A 14 -26.45 -10.09 -43.87
N THR A 15 -26.86 -10.13 -42.62
CA THR A 15 -27.00 -8.93 -41.79
C THR A 15 -25.67 -8.79 -41.06
N THR A 16 -24.81 -8.02 -41.68
CA THR A 16 -23.53 -7.54 -41.18
C THR A 16 -23.78 -6.69 -39.94
N GLU A 17 -24.08 -7.34 -38.81
CA GLU A 17 -23.88 -6.73 -37.52
C GLU A 17 -22.39 -6.85 -37.23
N ASN A 18 -21.70 -5.72 -37.21
CA ASN A 18 -20.29 -5.61 -36.88
C ASN A 18 -20.04 -6.14 -35.46
N ASN A 19 -19.98 -7.46 -35.33
CA ASN A 19 -19.68 -8.16 -34.07
C ASN A 19 -18.17 -8.13 -33.79
N ILE A 20 -17.59 -6.94 -33.93
CA ILE A 20 -16.25 -6.60 -33.42
C ILE A 20 -16.28 -6.63 -31.87
N SER A 21 -17.48 -6.61 -31.28
CA SER A 21 -17.80 -6.80 -29.87
C SER A 21 -17.53 -8.21 -29.31
N LEU A 22 -17.19 -9.22 -30.14
CA LEU A 22 -16.90 -10.59 -29.68
C LEU A 22 -15.44 -11.03 -29.86
N ALA A 23 -14.55 -10.15 -30.28
CA ALA A 23 -13.15 -10.31 -29.92
C ALA A 23 -13.01 -9.92 -28.45
N ILE A 24 -13.47 -10.78 -27.54
CA ILE A 24 -13.03 -10.76 -26.14
C ILE A 24 -11.54 -11.09 -26.19
N LEU A 25 -10.72 -10.07 -26.42
CA LEU A 25 -9.28 -10.13 -26.21
C LEU A 25 -9.12 -10.44 -24.73
N LYS A 26 -8.95 -11.73 -24.40
CA LYS A 26 -8.49 -12.17 -23.09
C LYS A 26 -7.04 -11.72 -22.97
N PHE A 27 -6.84 -10.45 -22.69
CA PHE A 27 -5.52 -9.91 -22.45
C PHE A 27 -5.04 -10.46 -21.10
N ASP A 28 -4.14 -11.43 -21.14
CA ASP A 28 -3.57 -11.99 -19.92
C ASP A 28 -2.40 -11.10 -19.47
N PHE A 29 -2.70 -10.18 -18.55
CA PHE A 29 -1.71 -9.29 -17.94
C PHE A 29 -0.62 -10.02 -17.11
N SER A 30 -0.64 -11.36 -17.08
CA SER A 30 0.46 -12.17 -16.54
C SER A 30 1.61 -12.41 -17.53
N LEU A 31 1.47 -12.03 -18.80
CA LEU A 31 2.45 -12.29 -19.86
C LEU A 31 3.77 -11.52 -19.71
N PHE A 32 3.78 -10.40 -18.99
CA PHE A 32 5.01 -9.66 -18.72
C PHE A 32 5.51 -9.96 -17.30
N LYS A 33 6.53 -10.81 -17.20
CA LYS A 33 7.28 -11.06 -15.97
C LYS A 33 8.46 -10.10 -15.94
N VAL A 34 8.50 -9.23 -14.93
CA VAL A 34 9.68 -8.41 -14.64
C VAL A 34 10.58 -9.24 -13.74
N GLU A 35 11.84 -9.41 -14.15
CA GLU A 35 12.84 -10.07 -13.33
C GLU A 35 13.09 -9.28 -12.05
N ALA A 36 13.32 -10.00 -10.93
CA ALA A 36 13.55 -9.36 -9.65
C ALA A 36 14.82 -8.47 -9.70
N PRO A 37 14.79 -7.26 -9.11
CA PRO A 37 16.00 -6.45 -8.97
C PRO A 37 17.11 -7.23 -8.25
N VAL A 38 18.36 -6.99 -8.61
CA VAL A 38 19.54 -7.71 -8.06
C VAL A 38 19.64 -7.62 -6.54
N GLU A 39 19.04 -6.61 -5.93
CA GLU A 39 18.97 -6.42 -4.47
C GLU A 39 18.14 -7.49 -3.76
N PHE A 40 17.22 -8.17 -4.47
CA PHE A 40 16.34 -9.21 -3.93
C PHE A 40 16.78 -10.63 -4.31
N GLU A 41 17.92 -10.80 -4.98
CA GLU A 41 18.53 -12.11 -5.27
C GLU A 41 18.78 -12.95 -3.99
N PRO A 42 19.28 -12.38 -2.87
CA PRO A 42 19.47 -13.12 -1.63
C PRO A 42 18.16 -13.65 -1.02
N LEU A 43 17.05 -12.94 -1.27
CA LEU A 43 15.72 -13.35 -0.81
C LEU A 43 15.19 -14.53 -1.62
N GLY A 44 15.47 -14.54 -2.94
CA GLY A 44 15.17 -15.66 -3.82
C GLY A 44 15.91 -16.94 -3.38
N SER A 45 17.19 -16.83 -3.06
CA SER A 45 18.03 -17.96 -2.63
C SER A 45 17.69 -18.47 -1.23
N ALA A 46 17.16 -17.63 -0.34
CA ALA A 46 16.68 -18.03 0.99
C ALA A 46 15.34 -18.81 0.95
N LEU A 47 14.56 -18.68 -0.13
CA LEU A 47 13.30 -19.39 -0.31
C LEU A 47 13.50 -20.74 -0.99
N SER A 48 12.78 -21.76 -0.51
CA SER A 48 12.73 -23.07 -1.18
C SER A 48 12.11 -22.93 -2.58
N CYS A 49 12.55 -23.77 -3.53
CA CYS A 49 12.09 -23.72 -4.92
C CYS A 49 10.56 -23.73 -5.04
N ARG A 50 9.87 -24.47 -4.17
CA ARG A 50 8.40 -24.53 -4.13
C ARG A 50 7.78 -23.18 -3.75
N ARG A 51 8.29 -22.51 -2.71
CA ARG A 51 7.75 -21.21 -2.27
C ARG A 51 8.04 -20.10 -3.28
N ARG A 52 9.18 -20.18 -3.95
CA ARG A 52 9.55 -19.27 -5.04
C ARG A 52 8.61 -19.43 -6.23
N ASP A 53 8.36 -20.67 -6.65
CA ASP A 53 7.44 -20.97 -7.74
C ASP A 53 5.99 -20.59 -7.40
N GLU A 54 5.54 -20.85 -6.17
CA GLU A 54 4.23 -20.39 -5.70
C GLU A 54 4.12 -18.85 -5.65
N ALA A 55 5.21 -18.15 -5.32
CA ALA A 55 5.21 -16.68 -5.27
C ALA A 55 5.25 -16.04 -6.67
N GLU A 56 5.91 -16.67 -7.65
CA GLU A 56 6.07 -16.13 -9.02
C GLU A 56 4.97 -16.60 -9.98
N ASN A 57 4.59 -17.87 -9.89
CA ASN A 57 3.67 -18.52 -10.82
C ASN A 57 2.35 -18.94 -10.16
N GLY A 58 2.22 -18.80 -8.83
CA GLY A 58 1.01 -19.22 -8.12
C GLY A 58 -0.24 -18.40 -8.48
N PRO A 59 -1.42 -18.97 -8.27
CA PRO A 59 -2.71 -18.37 -8.66
C PRO A 59 -2.99 -17.04 -7.94
N GLN A 60 -2.52 -16.89 -6.70
CA GLN A 60 -2.64 -15.66 -5.93
C GLN A 60 -1.85 -14.51 -6.58
N HIS A 61 -0.61 -14.76 -6.97
CA HIS A 61 0.25 -13.79 -7.64
C HIS A 61 -0.28 -13.43 -9.04
N GLN A 62 -0.76 -14.41 -9.82
CA GLN A 62 -1.40 -14.15 -11.10
C GLN A 62 -2.66 -13.28 -10.96
N THR A 63 -3.49 -13.56 -9.96
CA THR A 63 -4.70 -12.77 -9.67
C THR A 63 -4.33 -11.34 -9.28
N ALA A 64 -3.33 -11.17 -8.41
CA ALA A 64 -2.84 -9.85 -8.01
C ALA A 64 -2.31 -9.04 -9.22
N ARG A 65 -1.55 -9.66 -10.14
CA ARG A 65 -1.07 -9.00 -11.37
C ARG A 65 -2.23 -8.55 -12.27
N ARG A 66 -3.24 -9.40 -12.44
CA ARG A 66 -4.45 -9.07 -13.21
C ARG A 66 -5.24 -7.93 -12.57
N LEU A 67 -5.40 -7.92 -11.25
CA LEU A 67 -6.06 -6.83 -10.52
C LEU A 67 -5.29 -5.51 -10.61
N ALA A 68 -3.96 -5.56 -10.47
CA ALA A 68 -3.10 -4.38 -10.57
C ALA A 68 -3.16 -3.74 -11.97
N ALA A 69 -3.23 -4.58 -13.03
CA ALA A 69 -3.41 -4.11 -14.39
C ALA A 69 -4.80 -3.53 -14.65
N LEU A 70 -5.86 -4.10 -14.05
CA LEU A 70 -7.21 -3.54 -14.12
C LEU A 70 -7.34 -2.18 -13.41
N GLN A 71 -6.49 -1.92 -12.40
CA GLN A 71 -6.52 -0.69 -11.62
C GLN A 71 -5.72 0.46 -12.26
N HIS A 72 -4.90 0.19 -13.29
CA HIS A 72 -4.20 1.23 -14.06
C HIS A 72 -5.12 1.83 -15.13
N GLU A 73 -6.02 2.71 -14.68
CA GLU A 73 -6.65 3.71 -15.55
C GLU A 73 -5.66 4.88 -15.70
N PRO A 74 -5.40 5.41 -16.92
CA PRO A 74 -4.45 6.49 -17.13
C PRO A 74 -5.05 7.83 -16.69
N GLU A 75 -5.28 8.00 -15.39
CA GLU A 75 -5.68 9.28 -14.83
C GLU A 75 -4.67 9.73 -13.79
N SER A 76 -4.10 10.90 -14.06
CA SER A 76 -3.08 11.65 -13.30
C SER A 76 -3.44 11.96 -11.84
N HIS A 77 -4.53 11.41 -11.31
CA HIS A 77 -5.04 11.60 -9.96
C HIS A 77 -4.81 10.40 -9.03
N GLN A 78 -4.35 9.25 -9.53
CA GLN A 78 -4.23 8.04 -8.71
C GLN A 78 -3.10 8.05 -7.66
N TYR A 79 -2.04 8.84 -7.86
CA TYR A 79 -0.93 8.88 -6.88
C TYR A 79 -1.32 9.47 -5.52
N ASN A 80 -2.48 10.12 -5.42
CA ASN A 80 -2.95 10.71 -4.16
C ASN A 80 -3.75 9.73 -3.29
N TRP A 81 -4.46 8.75 -3.87
CA TRP A 81 -5.26 7.81 -3.08
C TRP A 81 -4.39 6.77 -2.37
N MET A 82 -3.33 6.29 -3.03
CA MET A 82 -2.39 5.37 -2.38
C MET A 82 -1.73 6.05 -1.18
N ASN A 83 -1.29 7.30 -1.31
CA ASN A 83 -0.79 8.07 -0.18
C ASN A 83 -1.86 8.29 0.91
N SER A 84 -3.12 8.49 0.55
CA SER A 84 -4.22 8.65 1.52
C SER A 84 -4.54 7.36 2.30
N VAL A 85 -4.42 6.19 1.68
CA VAL A 85 -4.67 4.90 2.32
C VAL A 85 -3.47 4.45 3.15
N PHE A 86 -2.24 4.65 2.65
CA PHE A 86 -1.03 4.17 3.31
C PHE A 86 -0.39 5.17 4.29
N ASN A 87 -0.65 6.48 4.18
CA ASN A 87 -0.19 7.50 5.15
C ASN A 87 -1.28 7.95 6.12
N GLN A 88 -2.20 7.05 6.51
CA GLN A 88 -3.11 7.36 7.61
C GLN A 88 -2.31 7.43 8.90
N SER A 89 -2.07 8.65 9.38
CA SER A 89 -1.56 8.83 10.73
C SER A 89 -2.58 8.25 11.70
N PRO A 90 -2.18 7.45 12.70
CA PRO A 90 -3.10 6.82 13.65
C PRO A 90 -4.06 7.87 14.23
N PRO A 91 -5.35 7.55 14.46
CA PRO A 91 -6.32 8.52 14.95
C PRO A 91 -5.81 9.19 16.22
N THR A 92 -6.05 10.50 16.35
CA THR A 92 -5.58 11.28 17.50
C THR A 92 -6.28 10.76 18.77
N PRO A 93 -5.53 10.31 19.79
CA PRO A 93 -6.11 9.88 21.05
C PRO A 93 -6.91 11.01 21.73
N PRO A 94 -8.04 10.72 22.38
CA PRO A 94 -8.89 11.72 23.03
C PRO A 94 -8.32 12.24 24.36
N ASP A 95 -7.29 11.60 24.90
CA ASP A 95 -6.62 11.91 26.18
C ASP A 95 -5.52 12.97 26.05
N LEU A 96 -5.29 13.51 24.86
CA LEU A 96 -4.22 14.47 24.62
C LEU A 96 -4.54 15.87 25.16
N PRO A 97 -3.55 16.55 25.75
CA PRO A 97 -3.67 17.96 26.09
C PRO A 97 -3.89 18.82 24.83
N PRO A 98 -4.43 20.04 24.98
CA PRO A 98 -4.63 20.97 23.86
C PRO A 98 -3.33 21.15 23.08
N LEU A 99 -3.42 21.21 21.75
CA LEU A 99 -2.25 21.25 20.89
C LEU A 99 -1.40 22.51 21.17
N PRO A 100 -0.07 22.37 21.24
CA PRO A 100 0.82 23.53 21.33
C PRO A 100 0.72 24.39 20.07
N ILE A 101 0.97 25.69 20.22
CA ILE A 101 1.03 26.61 19.09
C ILE A 101 2.14 26.14 18.13
N ASN A 102 1.85 26.07 16.84
CA ASN A 102 2.75 25.57 15.78
C ASN A 102 3.12 24.07 15.83
N ALA A 103 2.34 23.23 16.52
CA ALA A 103 2.53 21.78 16.50
C ALA A 103 1.78 21.13 15.33
N THR A 104 2.47 20.34 14.50
CA THR A 104 1.85 19.63 13.36
C THR A 104 2.02 18.12 13.47
N LYS A 105 1.04 17.35 12.99
CA LYS A 105 1.10 15.88 12.99
C LYS A 105 1.71 15.37 11.69
N LYS A 106 2.60 14.39 11.78
CA LYS A 106 3.17 13.67 10.63
C LYS A 106 2.83 12.18 10.68
N ALA A 107 2.87 11.54 9.52
CA ALA A 107 2.78 10.08 9.41
C ALA A 107 4.05 9.39 9.96
N TYR A 108 5.21 10.03 9.83
CA TYR A 108 6.49 9.56 10.37
C TYR A 108 7.39 10.74 10.74
N TYR A 109 8.30 10.48 11.69
CA TYR A 109 9.30 11.42 12.15
C TYR A 109 10.69 10.91 11.81
N ASN A 110 11.56 11.81 11.37
CA ASN A 110 12.94 11.46 11.04
C ASN A 110 13.81 11.60 12.29
N ALA A 111 14.87 10.79 12.37
CA ALA A 111 15.86 10.93 13.43
C ALA A 111 16.49 12.33 13.42
N GLY A 112 16.66 12.91 14.60
CA GLY A 112 17.15 14.29 14.78
C GLY A 112 16.08 15.38 14.65
N GLU A 113 14.83 15.06 14.30
CA GLU A 113 13.75 16.06 14.30
C GLU A 113 13.38 16.47 15.73
N ARG A 114 13.19 17.78 15.95
CA ARG A 114 12.60 18.29 17.20
C ARG A 114 11.10 18.08 17.20
N VAL A 115 10.60 17.58 18.31
CA VAL A 115 9.19 17.21 18.46
C VAL A 115 8.67 17.64 19.81
N TYR A 116 7.37 17.92 19.84
CA TYR A 116 6.58 17.82 21.05
C TYR A 116 6.13 16.37 21.24
N TYR A 117 6.15 15.88 22.47
CA TYR A 117 5.63 14.57 22.79
C TYR A 117 4.96 14.57 24.16
N VAL A 118 4.05 13.63 24.37
CA VAL A 118 3.41 13.41 25.67
C VAL A 118 3.88 12.04 26.20
N PRO A 119 4.63 12.01 27.32
CA PRO A 119 4.99 10.78 27.99
C PRO A 119 3.75 9.96 28.36
N ARG A 120 3.91 8.64 28.47
CA ARG A 120 2.80 7.75 28.86
C ARG A 120 2.28 8.13 30.26
N GLY A 121 1.02 8.57 30.32
CA GLY A 121 0.37 8.97 31.58
C GLY A 121 0.66 10.41 32.02
N ALA A 122 1.40 11.20 31.22
CA ALA A 122 1.53 12.63 31.43
C ALA A 122 0.37 13.39 30.78
N SER A 123 0.03 14.54 31.35
CA SER A 123 -1.01 15.45 30.86
C SER A 123 -0.46 16.69 30.16
N GLU A 124 0.86 16.73 29.92
CA GLU A 124 1.56 17.92 29.42
C GLU A 124 2.47 17.55 28.25
N TRP A 125 2.61 18.49 27.31
CA TRP A 125 3.55 18.38 26.20
C TRP A 125 4.96 18.70 26.68
N ARG A 126 5.91 17.83 26.33
CA ARG A 126 7.35 18.04 26.50
C ARG A 126 8.02 18.20 25.15
N THR A 127 9.23 18.76 25.16
CA THR A 127 10.06 18.89 23.96
C THR A 127 11.20 17.90 23.99
N GLY A 128 11.57 17.40 22.83
CA GLY A 128 12.69 16.48 22.70
C GLY A 128 13.10 16.27 21.25
N VAL A 129 14.03 15.35 21.06
CA VAL A 129 14.60 15.02 19.75
C VAL A 129 14.41 13.53 19.46
N ILE A 130 14.00 13.18 18.24
CA ILE A 130 13.89 11.77 17.82
C ILE A 130 15.27 11.13 17.77
N SER A 131 15.45 10.02 18.48
CA SER A 131 16.69 9.25 18.49
C SER A 131 16.91 8.51 17.18
N THR A 132 18.18 8.29 16.83
CA THR A 132 18.58 7.47 15.67
C THR A 132 18.45 5.97 15.93
N LYS A 133 18.26 5.55 17.19
CA LYS A 133 18.32 4.14 17.59
C LYS A 133 17.13 3.31 17.12
N ASN A 134 15.93 3.90 17.04
CA ASN A 134 14.70 3.17 16.68
C ASN A 134 13.90 3.92 15.61
N SER A 135 13.78 3.30 14.43
CA SER A 135 12.96 3.77 13.31
C SER A 135 11.76 2.84 13.11
N SER A 136 10.85 2.77 14.09
CA SER A 136 9.56 2.09 13.90
C SER A 136 8.48 3.10 13.52
N THR A 137 7.56 2.71 12.63
CA THR A 137 6.44 3.57 12.17
C THR A 137 5.41 3.84 13.28
N ILE A 138 5.38 3.02 14.33
CA ILE A 138 4.38 3.08 15.41
C ILE A 138 4.95 3.67 16.71
N ILE A 139 6.23 3.40 17.00
CA ILE A 139 6.92 3.84 18.24
C ILE A 139 8.22 4.50 17.83
N SER A 140 8.48 5.67 18.40
CA SER A 140 9.74 6.39 18.23
C SER A 140 10.36 6.62 19.60
N ILE A 141 11.68 6.46 19.70
CA ILE A 141 12.41 6.89 20.88
C ILE A 141 12.59 8.40 20.80
N VAL A 142 12.13 9.11 21.82
CA VAL A 142 12.36 10.55 21.98
C VAL A 142 13.33 10.77 23.13
N ILE A 143 14.35 11.58 22.90
CA ILE A 143 15.27 12.05 23.94
C ILE A 143 14.68 13.35 24.49
N ASP A 144 14.26 13.35 25.76
CA ASP A 144 13.74 14.53 26.46
C ASP A 144 14.82 15.62 26.51
N ASP A 145 14.47 16.89 26.29
CA ASP A 145 15.44 17.99 26.47
C ASP A 145 15.88 18.11 27.94
N VAL A 146 15.00 17.79 28.90
CA VAL A 146 15.28 17.84 30.33
C VAL A 146 14.51 16.71 31.02
N PRO A 147 15.15 15.61 31.47
CA PRO A 147 16.56 15.47 31.86
C PRO A 147 17.49 14.75 30.85
N GLY A 148 17.12 14.59 29.57
CA GLY A 148 17.95 13.83 28.61
C GLY A 148 17.65 12.33 28.54
N ASN A 149 16.54 11.89 29.13
CA ASN A 149 16.16 10.48 29.13
C ASN A 149 15.58 10.05 27.78
N GLU A 150 15.86 8.81 27.38
CA GLU A 150 15.23 8.17 26.23
C GLU A 150 13.87 7.58 26.65
N GLU A 151 12.80 8.02 25.99
CA GLU A 151 11.44 7.51 26.20
C GLU A 151 10.87 6.89 24.93
N ASP A 152 10.26 5.71 25.06
CA ASP A 152 9.50 5.07 23.99
C ASP A 152 8.11 5.69 23.89
N VAL A 153 7.85 6.44 22.82
CA VAL A 153 6.59 7.17 22.62
C VAL A 153 5.91 6.71 21.35
N ARG A 154 4.60 6.47 21.40
CA ARG A 154 3.84 6.14 20.18
C ARG A 154 3.72 7.38 19.30
N THR A 155 3.82 7.21 17.99
CA THR A 155 3.81 8.32 17.02
C THR A 155 2.55 9.18 17.09
N GLU A 156 1.45 8.64 17.59
CA GLU A 156 0.18 9.34 17.85
C GLU A 156 0.27 10.41 18.96
N TYR A 157 1.20 10.27 19.91
CA TYR A 157 1.48 11.23 21.00
C TYR A 157 2.60 12.22 20.64
N ILE A 158 3.09 12.21 19.40
CA ILE A 158 4.17 13.08 18.93
C ILE A 158 3.61 14.13 17.97
N ARG A 159 4.11 15.35 18.04
CA ARG A 159 3.87 16.43 17.07
C ARG A 159 5.20 17.06 16.67
N LYS A 160 5.35 17.41 15.40
CA LYS A 160 6.51 18.16 14.90
C LYS A 160 6.46 19.57 15.48
N LEU A 161 7.58 20.00 16.04
CA LEU A 161 7.87 21.40 16.32
C LEU A 161 8.16 22.08 14.97
N ALA A 162 7.32 23.06 14.58
CA ALA A 162 7.52 23.81 13.34
C ALA A 162 8.71 24.78 13.43
#